data_AF-M7SMW1-F1
#
_entry.id   AF-M7SMW1-F1
#
_cell.length_a   1.000
_cell.length_b   1.000
_cell.length_c   1.000
_cell.angle_alpha   90.00
_cell.angle_beta   90.00
_cell.angle_gamma   90.00
#
_symmetry.space_group_name_H-M   'P 1'
#
loop_
_entity.id
_entity.type
_entity.pdbx_description
1 polymer ?
#
loop_
_entity_poly.entity_id
_entity_poly.type
_entity_poly.pdbx_seq_one_letter_code
_entity_poly.pdbx_strand_id
1 'polypeptide(L)'
;MLSCSSICYDLERSLIFYRANTFRFCGFQEVITFMASITSAKRSSICRVILDMNDQGVRADPVYRTYIDWNSYLNSSTGVKEHTDAAVFLQECVDLQYLTCIFNFDKLWQSAGQLRDFLALIRYEFMNASRTKPSIWNIPTVDFLIYLDHHHRPIRLSQATSAVLDQHLPLQDSAHSLSFRCARAMLVSRQISLAIKSREMLLENEHVRDPRLETGRMMKLLLPPRYLQEAIRDAPLDFSGDDRAALDRMNSSAGSVSSRTRQQVERSKNVNQLGVIPPRPVAKYDAEGLVTWEIRKIGDIRFREGKFQCQVYFAPPAGVVWEDLESLFSCDGLKALRVYYQNFFRCTGTKLASRRLRRIRSLPTPRQVFAMARGWLAPLAEENKRLWKAIVRDWDALQTKHDAYLALLEGA
;
A
#
# COMPACT_ATOMS: atom_id res chain seq x y z
N MET A 1 18.89 -37.91 -13.97
CA MET A 1 17.98 -36.96 -13.30
C MET A 1 18.85 -36.04 -12.45
N LEU A 2 18.72 -34.72 -12.60
CA LEU A 2 19.35 -33.75 -11.70
C LEU A 2 18.64 -33.81 -10.35
N SER A 3 19.39 -33.83 -9.25
CA SER A 3 18.80 -33.74 -7.92
C SER A 3 18.31 -32.31 -7.67
N CYS A 4 17.32 -32.13 -6.79
CA CYS A 4 16.88 -30.78 -6.41
C CYS A 4 18.05 -29.95 -5.85
N SER A 5 19.03 -30.60 -5.21
CA SER A 5 20.23 -29.91 -4.71
C SER A 5 21.16 -29.40 -5.82
N SER A 6 21.33 -30.15 -6.93
CA SER A 6 22.13 -29.68 -8.05
C SER A 6 21.45 -28.52 -8.77
N ILE A 7 20.12 -28.55 -8.88
CA ILE A 7 19.34 -27.44 -9.43
C ILE A 7 19.46 -26.20 -8.54
N CYS A 8 19.32 -26.34 -7.20
CA CYS A 8 19.54 -25.23 -6.27
C CYS A 8 20.95 -24.64 -6.37
N TYR A 9 21.97 -25.49 -6.44
CA TYR A 9 23.36 -25.04 -6.57
C TYR A 9 23.63 -24.31 -7.89
N ASP A 10 23.07 -24.80 -8.99
CA ASP A 10 23.16 -24.14 -10.30
C ASP A 10 22.40 -22.80 -10.30
N LEU A 11 21.22 -22.73 -9.68
CA LEU A 11 20.47 -21.49 -9.49
C LEU A 11 21.17 -20.51 -8.54
N GLU A 12 21.93 -21.02 -7.57
CA GLU A 12 22.69 -20.20 -6.64
C GLU A 12 23.90 -19.55 -7.27
N ARG A 13 24.52 -20.19 -8.28
CA ARG A 13 25.73 -19.70 -8.93
C ARG A 13 25.49 -19.07 -10.30
N SER A 14 24.40 -19.44 -10.98
CA SER A 14 24.12 -18.97 -12.34
C SER A 14 23.29 -17.69 -12.36
N LEU A 15 23.89 -16.63 -12.90
CA LEU A 15 23.18 -15.37 -13.20
C LEU A 15 22.19 -15.53 -14.37
N ILE A 16 22.35 -16.57 -15.20
CA ILE A 16 21.50 -16.81 -16.40
C ILE A 16 20.03 -16.95 -16.00
N PHE A 17 19.75 -17.60 -14.86
CA PHE A 17 18.39 -17.72 -14.36
C PHE A 17 17.75 -16.34 -14.13
N TYR A 18 18.43 -15.46 -13.40
CA TYR A 18 17.92 -14.12 -13.09
C TYR A 18 17.74 -13.25 -14.34
N ARG A 19 18.62 -13.44 -15.34
CA ARG A 19 18.56 -12.72 -16.61
C ARG A 19 17.45 -13.20 -17.54
N ALA A 20 17.22 -14.50 -17.62
CA ALA A 20 16.28 -15.11 -18.57
C ALA A 20 14.83 -15.03 -18.10
N ASN A 21 14.59 -14.97 -16.79
CA ASN A 21 13.25 -15.08 -16.22
C ASN A 21 12.54 -13.73 -16.01
N THR A 22 11.22 -13.81 -15.90
CA THR A 22 10.35 -12.71 -15.49
C THR A 22 9.89 -12.95 -14.07
N PHE A 23 10.20 -12.02 -13.17
CA PHE A 23 9.81 -12.11 -11.77
C PHE A 23 8.50 -11.35 -11.56
N ARG A 24 7.47 -12.05 -11.08
CA ARG A 24 6.17 -11.45 -10.78
C ARG A 24 5.96 -11.42 -9.28
N PHE A 25 5.56 -10.26 -8.76
CA PHE A 25 5.32 -10.02 -7.35
C PHE A 25 3.91 -9.49 -7.12
N CYS A 26 3.27 -9.94 -6.05
CA CYS A 26 1.94 -9.53 -5.62
C CYS A 26 1.99 -8.36 -4.62
N GLY A 27 2.93 -7.43 -4.82
CA GLY A 27 3.11 -6.25 -3.98
C GLY A 27 4.56 -5.91 -3.67
N PHE A 28 4.76 -4.75 -3.05
CA PHE A 28 6.09 -4.22 -2.69
C PHE A 28 6.77 -5.06 -1.63
N GLN A 29 6.02 -5.63 -0.67
CA GLN A 29 6.60 -6.45 0.37
C GLN A 29 7.26 -7.71 -0.18
N GLU A 30 6.68 -8.33 -1.21
CA GLU A 30 7.28 -9.50 -1.85
C GLU A 30 8.54 -9.14 -2.64
N VAL A 31 8.56 -7.98 -3.30
CA VAL A 31 9.77 -7.44 -3.94
C VAL A 31 10.86 -7.24 -2.91
N ILE A 32 10.57 -6.54 -1.81
CA ILE A 32 11.53 -6.25 -0.73
C ILE A 32 12.09 -7.57 -0.19
N THR A 33 11.22 -8.50 0.16
CA THR A 33 11.61 -9.80 0.74
C THR A 33 12.47 -10.61 -0.22
N PHE A 34 12.05 -10.73 -1.48
CA PHE A 34 12.80 -11.50 -2.48
C PHE A 34 14.14 -10.84 -2.80
N MET A 35 14.15 -9.53 -3.08
CA MET A 35 15.36 -8.82 -3.50
C MET A 35 16.38 -8.73 -2.36
N ALA A 36 15.93 -8.60 -1.12
CA ALA A 36 16.80 -8.65 0.05
C ALA A 36 17.42 -10.05 0.26
N SER A 37 16.73 -11.13 -0.16
CA SER A 37 17.18 -12.52 0.03
C SER A 37 18.27 -12.96 -0.96
N ILE A 38 18.49 -12.21 -2.04
CA ILE A 38 19.47 -12.55 -3.09
C ILE A 38 20.67 -11.60 -3.06
N THR A 39 21.79 -11.99 -3.67
CA THR A 39 23.01 -11.17 -3.68
C THR A 39 22.88 -9.97 -4.62
N SER A 40 23.72 -8.95 -4.44
CA SER A 40 23.75 -7.78 -5.35
C SER A 40 24.02 -8.20 -6.81
N ALA A 41 24.93 -9.14 -7.04
CA ALA A 41 25.18 -9.69 -8.37
C ALA A 41 23.91 -10.30 -8.99
N LYS A 42 23.15 -11.09 -8.23
CA LYS A 42 21.88 -11.67 -8.69
C LYS A 42 20.82 -10.62 -8.98
N ARG A 43 20.66 -9.61 -8.09
CA ARG A 43 19.76 -8.46 -8.33
C ARG A 43 20.12 -7.76 -9.63
N SER A 44 21.41 -7.46 -9.82
CA SER A 44 21.90 -6.74 -11.00
C SER A 44 21.57 -7.42 -12.32
N SER A 45 21.46 -8.75 -12.32
CA SER A 45 21.12 -9.55 -13.51
C SER A 45 19.62 -9.67 -13.78
N ILE A 46 18.73 -9.15 -12.93
CA ILE A 46 17.29 -9.23 -13.16
C ILE A 46 16.89 -8.28 -14.29
N CYS A 47 16.35 -8.83 -15.38
CA CYS A 47 15.94 -8.03 -16.53
C CYS A 47 14.46 -7.65 -16.56
N ARG A 48 13.59 -8.44 -15.94
CA ARG A 48 12.13 -8.30 -16.07
C ARG A 48 11.42 -8.47 -14.74
N VAL A 49 10.69 -7.45 -14.32
CA VAL A 49 9.86 -7.48 -13.12
C VAL A 49 8.43 -7.08 -13.47
N ILE A 50 7.46 -7.82 -12.95
CA ILE A 50 6.03 -7.50 -13.00
C ILE A 50 5.56 -7.27 -11.57
N LEU A 51 5.07 -6.08 -11.27
CA LEU A 51 4.43 -5.72 -10.01
C LEU A 51 2.92 -5.77 -10.18
N ASP A 52 2.31 -6.84 -9.68
CA ASP A 52 0.86 -6.98 -9.62
C ASP A 52 0.34 -6.30 -8.35
N MET A 53 -0.15 -5.07 -8.53
CA MET A 53 -0.58 -4.22 -7.42
C MET A 53 -1.97 -4.61 -6.89
N ASN A 54 -2.60 -5.64 -7.46
CA ASN A 54 -3.97 -6.02 -7.13
C ASN A 54 -4.08 -6.93 -5.92
N ASP A 55 -2.98 -7.57 -5.56
CA ASP A 55 -2.95 -8.64 -4.57
C ASP A 55 -2.27 -8.22 -3.25
N GLN A 56 -1.97 -6.93 -3.10
CA GLN A 56 -1.51 -6.29 -1.84
C GLN A 56 -2.49 -6.42 -0.65
N GLY A 57 -3.59 -7.17 -0.81
CA GLY A 57 -4.55 -7.47 0.25
C GLY A 57 -5.59 -8.53 -0.11
N VAL A 58 -5.39 -9.34 -1.16
CA VAL A 58 -6.38 -10.32 -1.64
C VAL A 58 -5.80 -11.73 -1.64
N ARG A 59 -5.11 -12.13 -0.57
CA ARG A 59 -4.98 -13.55 -0.26
C ARG A 59 -6.35 -14.13 0.07
N ALA A 60 -7.03 -14.57 -0.99
CA ALA A 60 -8.00 -15.66 -1.10
C ALA A 60 -9.10 -15.76 -0.03
N ASP A 61 -10.08 -14.86 -0.07
CA ASP A 61 -11.46 -15.22 0.28
C ASP A 61 -12.44 -14.50 -0.68
N PRO A 62 -13.21 -15.23 -1.53
CA PRO A 62 -14.12 -14.63 -2.52
C PRO A 62 -15.17 -13.69 -1.94
N VAL A 63 -15.44 -13.77 -0.63
CA VAL A 63 -16.45 -12.96 0.07
C VAL A 63 -15.91 -11.57 0.47
N TYR A 64 -14.60 -11.34 0.41
CA TYR A 64 -13.96 -10.17 1.03
C TYR A 64 -13.02 -9.41 0.09
N ARG A 65 -13.59 -8.62 -0.84
CA ARG A 65 -12.86 -7.50 -1.47
C ARG A 65 -12.97 -6.26 -0.59
N THR A 66 -12.09 -6.11 0.40
CA THR A 66 -11.93 -4.84 1.11
C THR A 66 -11.11 -3.86 0.28
N TYR A 67 -11.65 -2.65 0.17
CA TYR A 67 -11.16 -1.52 -0.60
C TYR A 67 -9.85 -0.99 -0.02
N ILE A 68 -8.73 -1.17 -0.73
CA ILE A 68 -7.49 -0.43 -0.42
C ILE A 68 -7.71 1.01 -0.91
N ASP A 69 -7.88 1.95 0.02
CA ASP A 69 -7.76 3.36 -0.31
C ASP A 69 -6.29 3.64 -0.61
N TRP A 70 -5.94 3.59 -1.89
CA TRP A 70 -4.58 3.87 -2.36
C TRP A 70 -4.08 5.23 -1.91
N ASN A 71 -4.95 6.23 -1.75
CA ASN A 71 -4.54 7.51 -1.17
C ASN A 71 -4.15 7.33 0.30
N SER A 72 -4.92 6.59 1.10
CA SER A 72 -4.55 6.33 2.49
C SER A 72 -3.30 5.45 2.60
N TYR A 73 -3.12 4.46 1.74
CA TYR A 73 -1.95 3.58 1.76
C TYR A 73 -0.68 4.32 1.33
N LEU A 74 -0.73 5.01 0.19
CA LEU A 74 0.42 5.79 -0.32
C LEU A 74 0.71 7.04 0.53
N ASN A 75 -0.24 7.53 1.33
CA ASN A 75 0.03 8.59 2.32
C ASN A 75 0.34 8.05 3.72
N SER A 76 0.21 6.75 3.96
CA SER A 76 0.61 6.14 5.23
C SER A 76 2.13 6.07 5.32
N SER A 77 2.69 6.29 6.52
CA SER A 77 4.14 6.17 6.73
C SER A 77 4.67 4.79 6.32
N THR A 78 3.87 3.74 6.51
CA THR A 78 4.21 2.36 6.13
C THR A 78 4.23 2.17 4.61
N GLY A 79 3.18 2.58 3.90
CA GLY A 79 3.10 2.42 2.45
C GLY A 79 4.12 3.28 1.69
N VAL A 80 4.40 4.51 2.16
CA VAL A 80 5.50 5.34 1.63
C VAL A 80 6.84 4.63 1.79
N LYS A 81 7.07 4.02 2.95
CA LYS A 81 8.32 3.33 3.26
C LYS A 81 8.49 2.07 2.41
N GLU A 82 7.49 1.20 2.33
CA GLU A 82 7.53 0.00 1.48
C GLU A 82 7.76 0.34 0.00
N HIS A 83 7.09 1.37 -0.51
CA HIS A 83 7.31 1.86 -1.87
C HIS A 83 8.75 2.35 -2.08
N THR A 84 9.29 3.07 -1.09
CA THR A 84 10.67 3.57 -1.12
C THR A 84 11.66 2.41 -1.11
N ASP A 85 11.50 1.45 -0.20
CA ASP A 85 12.39 0.29 -0.05
C ASP A 85 12.37 -0.60 -1.30
N ALA A 86 11.18 -0.86 -1.87
CA ALA A 86 11.06 -1.59 -3.12
C ALA A 86 11.75 -0.85 -4.28
N ALA A 87 11.62 0.48 -4.35
CA ALA A 87 12.31 1.28 -5.35
C ALA A 87 13.84 1.19 -5.21
N VAL A 88 14.36 1.21 -3.98
CA VAL A 88 15.79 1.05 -3.72
C VAL A 88 16.30 -0.29 -4.28
N PHE A 89 15.59 -1.39 -4.02
CA PHE A 89 15.96 -2.70 -4.55
C PHE A 89 15.86 -2.81 -6.07
N LEU A 90 14.83 -2.21 -6.67
CA LEU A 90 14.68 -2.25 -8.12
C LEU A 90 15.73 -1.40 -8.85
N GLN A 91 16.26 -0.34 -8.22
CA GLN A 91 17.37 0.44 -8.76
C GLN A 91 18.71 -0.32 -8.75
N GLU A 92 18.87 -1.33 -7.89
CA GLU A 92 20.03 -2.24 -7.91
C GLU A 92 19.98 -3.24 -9.07
N CYS A 93 18.84 -3.38 -9.75
CA CYS A 93 18.69 -4.26 -10.91
C CYS A 93 19.24 -3.57 -12.16
N VAL A 94 20.56 -3.48 -12.28
CA VAL A 94 21.26 -2.76 -13.37
C VAL A 94 20.80 -3.20 -14.77
N ASP A 95 20.50 -4.49 -14.95
CA ASP A 95 20.03 -5.04 -16.23
C ASP A 95 18.50 -4.96 -16.41
N LEU A 96 17.76 -4.26 -15.54
CA LEU A 96 16.30 -4.15 -15.60
C LEU A 96 15.83 -3.40 -16.86
N GLN A 97 15.38 -4.17 -17.84
CA GLN A 97 14.86 -3.69 -19.11
C GLN A 97 13.36 -3.40 -19.07
N TYR A 98 12.62 -4.11 -18.21
CA TYR A 98 11.17 -3.98 -18.14
C TYR A 98 10.71 -4.06 -16.68
N LEU A 99 10.14 -2.98 -16.18
CA LEU A 99 9.32 -3.00 -14.98
C LEU A 99 7.87 -2.80 -15.40
N THR A 100 7.00 -3.79 -15.18
CA THR A 100 5.59 -3.69 -15.53
C THR A 100 4.75 -3.56 -14.28
N CYS A 101 4.15 -2.40 -14.05
CA CYS A 101 3.21 -2.21 -12.94
C CYS A 101 1.78 -2.45 -13.43
N ILE A 102 1.11 -3.47 -12.87
CA ILE A 102 -0.24 -3.89 -13.23
C ILE A 102 -1.23 -3.38 -12.18
N PHE A 103 -2.15 -2.53 -12.61
CA PHE A 103 -3.29 -2.08 -11.81
C PHE A 103 -4.59 -2.58 -12.44
N ASN A 104 -5.36 -3.38 -11.71
CA ASN A 104 -6.60 -3.99 -12.12
C ASN A 104 -7.77 -3.31 -11.41
N PHE A 105 -8.52 -2.53 -12.16
CA PHE A 105 -9.64 -1.73 -11.68
C PHE A 105 -10.98 -2.48 -11.76
N ASP A 106 -10.94 -3.72 -12.23
CA ASP A 106 -12.08 -4.48 -12.69
C ASP A 106 -13.18 -4.72 -11.61
N LYS A 107 -12.80 -4.58 -10.34
CA LYS A 107 -13.64 -5.03 -9.21
C LYS A 107 -13.74 -4.06 -8.04
N LEU A 108 -12.98 -2.96 -8.04
CA LEU A 108 -12.68 -2.21 -6.82
C LEU A 108 -13.25 -0.79 -6.74
N TRP A 109 -13.67 -0.18 -7.86
CA TRP A 109 -14.02 1.24 -7.85
C TRP A 109 -15.40 1.49 -8.46
N GLN A 110 -16.40 1.58 -7.59
CA GLN A 110 -17.79 1.81 -7.97
C GLN A 110 -18.03 3.23 -8.53
N SER A 111 -17.11 4.18 -8.33
CA SER A 111 -17.26 5.57 -8.76
C SER A 111 -16.13 6.06 -9.68
N ALA A 112 -16.46 6.91 -10.66
CA ALA A 112 -15.48 7.52 -11.56
C ALA A 112 -14.53 8.53 -10.85
N GLY A 113 -14.93 9.08 -9.70
CA GLY A 113 -14.11 10.02 -8.93
C GLY A 113 -12.88 9.36 -8.32
N GLN A 114 -13.03 8.11 -7.95
CA GLN A 114 -12.05 7.26 -7.33
C GLN A 114 -10.86 6.90 -8.26
N LEU A 115 -11.15 6.47 -9.49
CA LEU A 115 -10.14 6.32 -10.54
C LEU A 115 -9.43 7.64 -10.84
N ARG A 116 -10.18 8.76 -10.90
CA ARG A 116 -9.60 10.09 -11.10
C ARG A 116 -8.61 10.45 -10.00
N ASP A 117 -8.98 10.23 -8.74
CA ASP A 117 -8.13 10.58 -7.60
C ASP A 117 -6.87 9.71 -7.58
N PHE A 118 -6.99 8.41 -7.88
CA PHE A 118 -5.84 7.51 -8.04
C PHE A 118 -4.90 7.94 -9.17
N LEU A 119 -5.45 8.27 -10.35
CA LEU A 119 -4.63 8.72 -11.46
C LEU A 119 -4.02 10.11 -11.21
N ALA A 120 -4.71 10.99 -10.48
CA ALA A 120 -4.17 12.25 -10.02
C ALA A 120 -3.02 12.05 -9.04
N LEU A 121 -3.09 11.04 -8.17
CA LEU A 121 -2.00 10.65 -7.29
C LEU A 121 -0.81 10.09 -8.07
N ILE A 122 -1.02 9.17 -9.02
CA ILE A 122 0.05 8.70 -9.92
C ILE A 122 0.72 9.89 -10.60
N ARG A 123 -0.07 10.82 -11.15
CA ARG A 123 0.46 12.03 -11.77
C ARG A 123 1.27 12.87 -10.78
N TYR A 124 0.74 13.09 -9.57
CA TYR A 124 1.45 13.82 -8.52
C TYR A 124 2.78 13.16 -8.18
N GLU A 125 2.80 11.84 -8.00
CA GLU A 125 4.01 11.07 -7.73
C GLU A 125 5.01 11.17 -8.89
N PHE A 126 4.58 11.05 -10.15
CA PHE A 126 5.45 11.26 -11.31
C PHE A 126 6.09 12.65 -11.34
N MET A 127 5.29 13.68 -11.06
CA MET A 127 5.75 15.08 -11.08
C MET A 127 6.67 15.41 -9.90
N ASN A 128 6.46 14.75 -8.75
CA ASN A 128 7.23 14.99 -7.52
C ASN A 128 8.27 13.92 -7.21
N ALA A 129 8.42 12.92 -8.09
CA ALA A 129 9.48 11.92 -8.03
C ALA A 129 10.83 12.63 -8.19
N SER A 130 11.31 13.11 -7.04
CA SER A 130 12.52 13.89 -6.85
C SER A 130 13.74 12.99 -6.95
N ARG A 131 14.84 13.57 -7.44
CA ARG A 131 16.18 12.97 -7.34
C ARG A 131 16.60 12.64 -5.90
N THR A 132 16.00 13.30 -4.90
CA THR A 132 16.40 13.19 -3.51
C THR A 132 15.75 12.02 -2.75
N LYS A 133 14.70 11.40 -3.31
CA LYS A 133 14.02 10.25 -2.69
C LYS A 133 13.90 9.08 -3.69
N PRO A 134 14.26 7.85 -3.28
CA PRO A 134 14.00 6.66 -4.09
C PRO A 134 12.51 6.52 -4.37
N SER A 135 12.18 6.20 -5.62
CA SER A 135 10.80 6.02 -6.06
C SER A 135 10.79 5.09 -7.27
N ILE A 136 9.79 4.21 -7.38
CA ILE A 136 9.67 3.32 -8.55
C ILE A 136 9.47 4.14 -9.83
N TRP A 137 8.90 5.34 -9.69
CA TRP A 137 8.72 6.33 -10.75
C TRP A 137 10.04 6.92 -11.25
N ASN A 138 11.16 6.67 -10.54
CA ASN A 138 12.49 7.08 -10.98
C ASN A 138 13.16 6.08 -11.93
N ILE A 139 12.58 4.90 -12.14
CA ILE A 139 13.14 3.89 -13.02
C ILE A 139 12.76 4.27 -14.47
N PRO A 140 13.70 4.37 -15.41
CA PRO A 140 13.42 4.85 -16.77
C PRO A 140 12.71 3.82 -17.66
N THR A 141 12.78 2.53 -17.33
CA THR A 141 12.27 1.41 -18.15
C THR A 141 10.92 0.86 -17.68
N VAL A 142 10.10 1.70 -17.05
CA VAL A 142 8.83 1.26 -16.46
C VAL A 142 7.68 1.37 -17.45
N ASP A 143 7.10 0.23 -17.80
CA ASP A 143 5.82 0.14 -18.50
C ASP A 143 4.68 0.08 -17.47
N PHE A 144 3.67 0.92 -17.64
CA PHE A 144 2.51 0.97 -16.75
C PHE A 144 1.30 0.43 -17.47
N LEU A 145 0.75 -0.67 -16.95
CA LEU A 145 -0.44 -1.33 -17.49
C LEU A 145 -1.62 -1.14 -16.53
N ILE A 146 -2.67 -0.50 -17.05
CA ILE A 146 -3.94 -0.33 -16.35
C ILE A 146 -5.00 -1.21 -17.02
N TYR A 147 -5.57 -2.16 -16.28
CA TYR A 147 -6.70 -2.97 -16.73
C TYR A 147 -7.99 -2.36 -16.20
N LEU A 148 -8.84 -1.82 -17.08
CA LEU A 148 -10.08 -1.12 -16.69
C LEU A 148 -11.34 -2.00 -16.70
N ASP A 149 -11.30 -3.20 -17.29
CA ASP A 149 -12.49 -4.00 -17.56
C ASP A 149 -12.33 -5.51 -17.30
N HIS A 150 -13.49 -6.20 -17.28
CA HIS A 150 -13.62 -7.64 -17.04
C HIS A 150 -12.98 -8.47 -18.15
N HIS A 151 -12.72 -7.82 -19.29
CA HIS A 151 -12.11 -8.40 -20.47
C HIS A 151 -10.58 -8.34 -20.42
N HIS A 152 -10.00 -7.79 -19.35
CA HIS A 152 -8.57 -7.74 -19.10
C HIS A 152 -7.78 -7.13 -20.27
N ARG A 153 -8.32 -6.11 -20.95
CA ARG A 153 -7.54 -5.41 -21.97
C ARG A 153 -6.66 -4.35 -21.29
N PRO A 154 -5.32 -4.49 -21.30
CA PRO A 154 -4.45 -3.51 -20.67
C PRO A 154 -4.43 -2.22 -21.50
N ILE A 155 -4.65 -1.11 -20.83
CA ILE A 155 -4.29 0.22 -21.32
C ILE A 155 -2.83 0.46 -20.93
N ARG A 156 -1.95 0.54 -21.92
CA ARG A 156 -0.55 0.93 -21.71
C ARG A 156 -0.48 2.44 -21.55
N LEU A 157 -0.07 2.93 -20.38
CA LEU A 157 0.07 4.38 -20.15
C LEU A 157 1.38 4.93 -20.73
N SER A 158 2.39 4.08 -20.93
CA SER A 158 3.69 4.41 -21.50
C SER A 158 3.60 4.74 -23.00
N GLN A 159 2.72 4.03 -23.72
CA GLN A 159 2.46 4.25 -25.13
C GLN A 159 1.35 5.30 -25.25
N ALA A 160 1.72 6.53 -25.64
CA ALA A 160 0.76 7.58 -25.90
C ALA A 160 -0.27 7.12 -26.94
N THR A 161 -1.45 6.67 -26.51
CA THR A 161 -2.54 6.32 -27.42
C THR A 161 -3.14 7.61 -27.99
N SER A 162 -2.55 8.13 -29.06
CA SER A 162 -3.24 9.07 -29.96
C SER A 162 -4.21 8.35 -30.91
N ALA A 163 -4.25 7.01 -30.90
CA ALA A 163 -4.85 6.22 -31.99
C ALA A 163 -6.06 5.34 -31.61
N VAL A 164 -6.62 5.41 -30.40
CA VAL A 164 -7.82 4.61 -30.03
C VAL A 164 -9.09 5.48 -29.94
N LEU A 165 -9.04 6.69 -30.50
CA LEU A 165 -10.21 7.57 -30.55
C LEU A 165 -11.03 7.42 -31.85
N ASP A 166 -10.50 6.74 -32.85
CA ASP A 166 -11.22 6.50 -34.09
C ASP A 166 -11.60 5.02 -34.20
N GLN A 167 -12.91 4.81 -34.22
CA GLN A 167 -13.61 3.67 -34.79
C GLN A 167 -13.86 2.46 -33.85
N HIS A 168 -15.13 2.33 -33.46
CA HIS A 168 -15.80 1.11 -33.00
C HIS A 168 -15.79 0.78 -31.49
N LEU A 169 -16.42 1.64 -30.69
CA LEU A 169 -17.26 1.15 -29.60
C LEU A 169 -18.72 1.44 -29.98
N PRO A 170 -19.53 0.44 -30.36
CA PRO A 170 -20.93 0.66 -30.65
C PRO A 170 -21.61 1.16 -29.38
N LEU A 171 -22.08 2.41 -29.44
CA LEU A 171 -22.99 3.01 -28.48
C LEU A 171 -24.31 2.23 -28.51
N GLN A 172 -24.40 1.18 -27.70
CA GLN A 172 -25.69 0.61 -27.30
C GLN A 172 -26.04 1.12 -25.90
N ASP A 173 -27.00 2.02 -25.89
CA ASP A 173 -27.86 2.69 -24.88
C ASP A 173 -27.86 2.36 -23.37
N SER A 174 -26.98 1.50 -22.86
CA SER A 174 -26.65 1.41 -21.42
C SER A 174 -25.24 1.96 -21.09
N ALA A 175 -24.52 2.40 -22.12
CA ALA A 175 -23.07 2.66 -22.12
C ALA A 175 -22.62 4.08 -21.72
N HIS A 176 -23.52 5.00 -21.34
CA HIS A 176 -23.12 6.37 -21.01
C HIS A 176 -22.21 6.49 -19.78
N SER A 177 -22.30 5.55 -18.83
CA SER A 177 -21.41 5.55 -17.65
C SER A 177 -20.02 4.95 -17.95
N LEU A 178 -19.94 4.00 -18.88
CA LEU A 178 -18.69 3.36 -19.31
C LEU A 178 -17.92 4.24 -20.31
N SER A 179 -18.60 4.87 -21.27
CA SER A 179 -17.96 5.76 -22.24
C SER A 179 -17.33 7.00 -21.57
N PHE A 180 -17.99 7.56 -20.55
CA PHE A 180 -17.45 8.69 -19.79
C PHE A 180 -16.28 8.28 -18.89
N ARG A 181 -16.33 7.09 -18.27
CA ARG A 181 -15.22 6.53 -17.48
C ARG A 181 -14.00 6.26 -18.36
N CYS A 182 -14.20 5.68 -19.54
CA CYS A 182 -13.14 5.43 -20.52
C CYS A 182 -12.54 6.74 -21.06
N ALA A 183 -13.35 7.71 -21.47
CA ALA A 183 -12.87 9.01 -21.96
C ALA A 183 -12.04 9.76 -20.90
N ARG A 184 -12.45 9.69 -19.63
CA ARG A 184 -11.74 10.33 -18.52
C ARG A 184 -10.44 9.59 -18.17
N ALA A 185 -10.46 8.26 -18.16
CA ALA A 185 -9.26 7.46 -17.99
C ALA A 185 -8.26 7.69 -19.13
N MET A 186 -8.73 7.84 -20.36
CA MET A 186 -7.91 8.17 -21.54
C MET A 186 -7.30 9.59 -21.45
N LEU A 187 -8.07 10.59 -21.00
CA LEU A 187 -7.54 11.95 -20.78
C LEU A 187 -6.43 11.97 -19.74
N VAL A 188 -6.59 11.24 -18.63
CA VAL A 188 -5.55 11.17 -17.62
C VAL A 188 -4.38 10.28 -18.06
N SER A 189 -4.64 9.21 -18.83
CA SER A 189 -3.59 8.43 -19.50
C SER A 189 -2.72 9.33 -20.37
N ARG A 190 -3.32 10.22 -21.17
CA ARG A 190 -2.57 11.19 -21.97
C ARG A 190 -1.71 12.12 -21.10
N GLN A 191 -2.22 12.58 -19.96
CA GLN A 191 -1.44 13.41 -19.03
C GLN A 191 -0.27 12.65 -18.41
N ILE A 192 -0.46 11.37 -18.08
CA ILE A 192 0.60 10.48 -17.56
C ILE A 192 1.63 10.22 -18.66
N SER A 193 1.21 9.88 -19.88
CA SER A 193 2.13 9.69 -21.01
C SER A 193 2.94 10.95 -21.29
N LEU A 194 2.33 12.14 -21.20
CA LEU A 194 3.05 13.42 -21.33
C LEU A 194 4.06 13.62 -20.19
N ALA A 195 3.70 13.30 -18.95
CA ALA A 195 4.62 13.37 -17.81
C ALA A 195 5.81 12.41 -17.98
N ILE A 196 5.56 11.18 -18.46
CA ILE A 196 6.60 10.19 -18.78
C ILE A 196 7.53 10.73 -19.87
N LYS A 197 6.98 11.20 -21.00
CA LYS A 197 7.78 11.77 -22.10
C LYS A 197 8.57 13.00 -21.68
N SER A 198 7.96 13.91 -20.91
CA SER A 198 8.65 15.08 -20.38
C SER A 198 9.82 14.67 -19.49
N ARG A 199 9.69 13.59 -18.72
CA ARG A 199 10.75 13.05 -17.89
C ARG A 199 11.84 12.35 -18.70
N GLU A 200 11.48 11.54 -19.69
CA GLU A 200 12.44 10.92 -20.62
C GLU A 200 13.29 12.00 -21.29
N MET A 201 12.67 13.07 -21.80
CA MET A 201 13.39 14.22 -22.37
C MET A 201 14.30 14.93 -21.35
N LEU A 202 13.89 15.05 -20.08
CA LEU A 202 14.75 15.61 -19.04
C LEU A 202 15.97 14.73 -18.77
N LEU A 203 15.79 13.41 -18.71
CA LEU A 203 16.87 12.44 -18.51
C LEU A 203 17.82 12.39 -19.70
N GLU A 204 17.30 12.48 -20.94
CA GLU A 204 18.11 12.56 -22.17
C GLU A 204 18.93 13.85 -22.24
N ASN A 205 18.32 15.00 -21.94
CA ASN A 205 19.02 16.30 -21.92
C ASN A 205 20.11 16.38 -20.85
N GLU A 206 19.96 15.64 -19.76
CA GLU A 206 21.00 15.50 -18.73
C GLU A 206 22.14 14.59 -19.18
N HIS A 207 21.84 13.55 -19.97
CA HIS A 207 22.83 12.68 -20.60
C HIS A 207 23.81 13.45 -21.50
N VAL A 208 23.29 14.45 -22.22
CA VAL A 208 24.10 15.34 -23.08
C VAL A 208 25.14 16.12 -22.27
N ARG A 209 24.94 16.31 -20.95
CA ARG A 209 25.88 17.03 -20.10
C ARG A 209 26.97 16.16 -19.46
N ASP A 210 26.82 14.83 -19.44
CA ASP A 210 27.86 13.92 -18.93
C ASP A 210 27.92 12.62 -19.77
N PRO A 211 28.75 12.58 -20.83
CA PRO A 211 28.87 11.43 -21.72
C PRO A 211 29.49 10.18 -21.06
N ARG A 212 29.90 10.23 -19.77
CA ARG A 212 30.37 9.04 -19.04
C ARG A 212 29.24 8.15 -18.52
N LEU A 213 27.98 8.53 -18.72
CA LEU A 213 26.79 7.81 -18.26
C LEU A 213 26.19 6.85 -19.30
N GLU A 214 26.84 6.65 -20.45
CA GLU A 214 26.33 5.89 -21.60
C GLU A 214 25.60 4.58 -21.22
N THR A 215 24.32 4.56 -21.58
CA THR A 215 23.40 3.44 -21.88
C THR A 215 23.13 2.32 -20.86
N GLY A 216 23.95 2.11 -19.83
CA GLY A 216 23.71 1.09 -18.78
C GLY A 216 23.65 1.64 -17.35
N ARG A 217 24.05 2.90 -17.14
CA ARG A 217 24.17 3.52 -15.81
C ARG A 217 23.06 4.49 -15.45
N MET A 218 22.02 4.62 -16.30
CA MET A 218 20.86 5.49 -16.00
C MET A 218 20.15 5.14 -14.68
N MET A 219 20.32 3.91 -14.17
CA MET A 219 19.72 3.49 -12.89
C MET A 219 20.50 3.89 -11.65
N LYS A 220 21.78 4.29 -11.76
CA LYS A 220 22.50 4.82 -10.60
C LYS A 220 22.12 6.27 -10.37
N LEU A 221 20.86 6.50 -9.99
CA LEU A 221 20.68 7.38 -8.84
C LEU A 221 21.62 6.81 -7.79
N LEU A 222 22.71 7.52 -7.51
CA LEU A 222 23.64 7.18 -6.45
C LEU A 222 22.87 7.35 -5.14
N LEU A 223 21.94 6.42 -4.88
CA LEU A 223 21.26 6.33 -3.62
C LEU A 223 22.37 6.12 -2.60
N PRO A 224 22.46 6.99 -1.59
CA PRO A 224 23.39 6.78 -0.49
C PRO A 224 23.22 5.33 0.03
N PRO A 225 24.31 4.57 0.24
CA PRO A 225 24.26 3.16 0.65
C PRO A 225 23.35 2.91 1.87
N ARG A 226 23.14 3.93 2.70
CA ARG A 226 22.20 3.90 3.83
C ARG A 226 20.78 3.49 3.45
N TYR A 227 20.26 3.88 2.28
CA TYR A 227 18.89 3.51 1.88
C TYR A 227 18.77 2.02 1.61
N LEU A 228 19.79 1.41 1.01
CA LEU A 228 19.83 -0.03 0.80
C LEU A 228 19.95 -0.77 2.14
N GLN A 229 20.76 -0.26 3.07
CA GLN A 229 20.89 -0.83 4.42
C GLN A 229 19.58 -0.73 5.20
N GLU A 230 18.88 0.40 5.13
CA GLU A 230 17.56 0.59 5.73
C GLU A 230 16.55 -0.39 5.13
N ALA A 231 16.46 -0.48 3.80
CA ALA A 231 15.57 -1.42 3.11
C ALA A 231 15.87 -2.90 3.45
N ILE A 232 17.15 -3.28 3.59
CA ILE A 232 17.54 -4.63 4.03
C ILE A 232 17.13 -4.88 5.48
N ARG A 233 17.27 -3.89 6.37
CA ARG A 233 16.88 -3.99 7.78
C ARG A 233 15.37 -4.10 7.94
N ASP A 234 14.64 -3.42 7.07
CA ASP A 234 13.18 -3.37 7.08
C ASP A 234 12.56 -4.58 6.36
N ALA A 235 13.34 -5.29 5.54
CA ALA A 235 12.94 -6.56 4.97
C ALA A 235 12.67 -7.60 6.09
N PRO A 236 11.57 -8.36 6.01
CA PRO A 236 11.18 -9.33 7.03
C PRO A 236 12.00 -10.64 6.92
N LEU A 237 13.33 -10.52 6.77
CA LEU A 237 14.26 -11.64 6.64
C LEU A 237 15.10 -11.78 7.90
N ASP A 238 15.18 -12.99 8.43
CA ASP A 238 16.15 -13.30 9.48
C ASP A 238 17.43 -13.86 8.85
N PHE A 239 18.36 -12.96 8.53
CA PHE A 239 19.73 -13.35 8.24
C PHE A 239 20.37 -13.95 9.49
N SER A 240 21.10 -15.06 9.34
CA SER A 240 21.93 -15.58 10.42
C SER A 240 22.92 -14.49 10.89
N GLY A 241 23.37 -14.55 12.16
CA GLY A 241 24.34 -13.57 12.68
C GLY A 241 25.63 -13.50 11.85
N ASP A 242 26.02 -14.62 11.25
CA ASP A 242 27.19 -14.74 10.38
C ASP A 242 26.94 -14.13 8.99
N ASP A 243 25.72 -14.25 8.43
CA ASP A 243 25.36 -13.61 7.15
C ASP A 243 25.22 -12.08 7.29
N ARG A 244 24.72 -11.60 8.43
CA ARG A 244 24.73 -10.14 8.73
C ARG A 244 26.16 -9.64 8.87
N ALA A 245 27.02 -10.37 9.57
CA ALA A 245 28.43 -10.04 9.67
C ALA A 245 29.15 -10.11 8.31
N ALA A 246 28.74 -11.00 7.40
CA ALA A 246 29.28 -11.10 6.05
C ALA A 246 28.77 -9.96 5.13
N LEU A 247 27.50 -9.55 5.24
CA LEU A 247 26.95 -8.37 4.57
C LEU A 247 27.58 -7.07 5.08
N ASP A 248 27.81 -6.97 6.39
CA ASP A 248 28.56 -5.88 7.01
C ASP A 248 30.02 -5.90 6.57
N ARG A 249 30.66 -7.08 6.42
CA ARG A 249 32.04 -7.20 5.91
C ARG A 249 32.17 -6.94 4.41
N MET A 250 31.18 -7.30 3.58
CA MET A 250 31.19 -6.96 2.15
C MET A 250 31.01 -5.46 1.90
N ASN A 251 30.41 -4.73 2.86
CA ASN A 251 30.13 -3.30 2.74
C ASN A 251 30.95 -2.40 3.68
N SER A 252 31.80 -2.94 4.57
CA SER A 252 32.63 -2.17 5.49
C SER A 252 34.10 -2.56 5.40
N SER A 253 34.96 -1.56 5.26
CA SER A 253 36.41 -1.68 5.35
C SER A 253 36.93 -1.69 6.80
N ALA A 254 36.11 -2.01 7.80
CA ALA A 254 36.53 -1.94 9.21
C ALA A 254 35.84 -2.95 10.13
N GLY A 255 36.64 -3.90 10.65
CA GLY A 255 36.61 -4.32 12.07
C GLY A 255 35.53 -5.30 12.55
N SER A 256 35.97 -6.30 13.32
CA SER A 256 35.18 -7.38 13.94
C SER A 256 34.11 -6.94 14.94
N VAL A 257 32.96 -7.64 14.99
CA VAL A 257 31.87 -7.40 15.96
C VAL A 257 31.67 -8.56 16.94
N SER A 258 31.94 -8.25 18.20
CA SER A 258 31.20 -8.49 19.47
C SER A 258 30.29 -9.73 19.69
N SER A 259 30.72 -10.48 20.73
CA SER A 259 30.10 -11.43 21.69
C SER A 259 28.59 -11.37 22.10
N ARG A 260 27.62 -11.07 21.23
CA ARG A 260 26.18 -11.07 21.61
C ARG A 260 25.38 -12.35 21.27
N THR A 261 26.06 -13.50 21.17
CA THR A 261 25.51 -14.78 20.70
C THR A 261 24.80 -15.68 21.74
N ARG A 262 24.41 -15.17 22.93
CA ARG A 262 23.70 -16.00 23.93
C ARG A 262 22.18 -15.80 24.02
N GLN A 263 21.61 -14.72 23.50
CA GLN A 263 20.15 -14.51 23.48
C GLN A 263 19.46 -14.95 22.18
N GLN A 264 20.21 -15.40 21.16
CA GLN A 264 19.65 -15.79 19.86
C GLN A 264 19.13 -17.25 19.81
N VAL A 265 19.58 -18.13 20.71
CA VAL A 265 19.18 -19.55 20.74
C VAL A 265 17.72 -19.74 21.17
N GLU A 266 17.11 -18.76 21.84
CA GLU A 266 15.67 -18.78 22.11
C GLU A 266 14.83 -18.29 20.92
N ARG A 267 15.39 -17.45 20.04
CA ARG A 267 14.67 -16.91 18.87
C ARG A 267 14.63 -17.90 17.69
N SER A 268 15.65 -18.74 17.56
CA SER A 268 15.70 -19.79 16.53
C SER A 268 14.67 -20.92 16.75
N LYS A 269 14.06 -21.03 17.94
CA LYS A 269 13.02 -22.04 18.22
C LYS A 269 11.69 -21.78 17.52
N ASN A 270 11.45 -20.57 17.00
CA ASN A 270 10.19 -20.20 16.38
C ASN A 270 10.26 -20.08 14.85
N VAL A 271 11.41 -20.30 14.20
CA VAL A 271 11.52 -20.19 12.74
C VAL A 271 10.71 -21.32 12.08
N ASN A 272 9.78 -20.99 11.19
CA ASN A 272 9.00 -22.00 10.47
C ASN A 272 9.86 -22.73 9.42
N GLN A 273 9.32 -23.79 8.80
CA GLN A 273 10.04 -24.59 7.79
C GLN A 273 10.48 -23.79 6.55
N LEU A 274 9.99 -22.56 6.37
CA LEU A 274 10.34 -21.65 5.28
C LEU A 274 11.41 -20.62 5.69
N GLY A 275 11.99 -20.72 6.89
CA GLY A 275 13.00 -19.77 7.37
C GLY A 275 12.41 -18.43 7.85
N VAL A 276 11.09 -18.33 8.00
CA VAL A 276 10.40 -17.11 8.43
C VAL A 276 10.16 -17.17 9.94
N ILE A 277 10.58 -16.14 10.67
CA ILE A 277 10.11 -15.94 12.05
C ILE A 277 8.62 -15.58 11.95
N PRO A 278 7.70 -16.41 12.48
CA PRO A 278 6.30 -16.05 12.53
C PRO A 278 6.19 -14.72 13.27
N PRO A 279 5.36 -13.78 12.77
CA PRO A 279 5.18 -12.51 13.44
C PRO A 279 4.90 -12.77 14.92
N ARG A 280 5.60 -12.05 15.80
CA ARG A 280 5.40 -12.21 17.24
C ARG A 280 3.90 -12.14 17.50
N PRO A 281 3.32 -13.05 18.31
CA PRO A 281 1.91 -12.95 18.66
C PRO A 281 1.69 -11.58 19.28
N VAL A 282 1.06 -10.69 18.52
CA VAL A 282 0.72 -9.35 19.00
C VAL A 282 -0.41 -9.56 19.98
N ALA A 283 -0.19 -9.24 21.26
CA ALA A 283 -1.24 -9.30 22.26
C ALA A 283 -2.38 -8.38 21.81
N LYS A 284 -3.62 -8.89 21.78
CA LYS A 284 -4.79 -8.17 21.26
C LYS A 284 -5.02 -6.80 21.91
N TYR A 285 -4.70 -6.71 23.20
CA TYR A 285 -4.81 -5.50 23.98
C TYR A 285 -3.43 -5.08 24.50
N ASP A 286 -3.21 -3.77 24.63
CA ASP A 286 -2.07 -3.20 25.34
C ASP A 286 -2.32 -3.18 26.87
N ALA A 287 -1.41 -2.56 27.62
CA ALA A 287 -1.50 -2.49 29.08
C ALA A 287 -2.70 -1.64 29.54
N GLU A 288 -3.17 -0.76 28.67
CA GLU A 288 -4.29 0.15 28.84
C GLU A 288 -5.64 -0.48 28.46
N GLY A 289 -5.62 -1.68 27.85
CA GLY A 289 -6.82 -2.36 27.38
C GLY A 289 -7.30 -1.89 26.01
N LEU A 290 -6.49 -1.12 25.27
CA LEU A 290 -6.78 -0.70 23.91
C LEU A 290 -6.38 -1.79 22.91
N VAL A 291 -7.19 -1.92 21.86
CA VAL A 291 -6.97 -2.88 20.79
C VAL A 291 -5.75 -2.49 19.96
N THR A 292 -4.78 -3.40 19.87
CA THR A 292 -3.53 -3.25 19.11
C THR A 292 -3.58 -3.97 17.76
N TRP A 293 -4.52 -4.91 17.59
CA TRP A 293 -4.72 -5.62 16.33
C TRP A 293 -5.18 -4.66 15.24
N GLU A 294 -4.75 -4.91 14.01
CA GLU A 294 -5.10 -4.07 12.86
C GLU A 294 -6.62 -4.13 12.61
N ILE A 295 -7.29 -2.99 12.86
CA ILE A 295 -8.73 -2.81 12.63
C ILE A 295 -8.96 -2.52 11.14
N ARG A 296 -9.65 -3.41 10.43
CA ARG A 296 -10.01 -3.22 9.01
C ARG A 296 -11.25 -2.35 8.83
N LYS A 297 -12.30 -2.63 9.60
CA LYS A 297 -13.54 -1.83 9.60
C LYS A 297 -14.38 -2.09 10.84
N ILE A 298 -15.30 -1.17 11.11
CA ILE A 298 -16.40 -1.36 12.05
C ILE A 298 -17.67 -1.57 11.21
N GLY A 299 -18.35 -2.70 11.42
CA GLY A 299 -19.55 -3.05 10.68
C GLY A 299 -20.83 -2.56 11.34
N ASP A 300 -20.88 -2.54 12.67
CA ASP A 300 -22.05 -2.15 13.43
C ASP A 300 -21.66 -1.67 14.84
N ILE A 301 -22.58 -0.95 15.49
CA ILE A 301 -22.48 -0.54 16.89
C ILE A 301 -23.81 -0.90 17.58
N ARG A 302 -23.73 -1.51 18.76
CA ARG A 302 -24.90 -1.87 19.58
C ARG A 302 -24.70 -1.44 21.02
N PHE A 303 -25.80 -1.25 21.74
CA PHE A 303 -25.78 -1.07 23.19
C PHE A 303 -26.17 -2.41 23.84
N ARG A 304 -25.28 -2.97 24.66
CA ARG A 304 -25.48 -4.24 25.37
C ARG A 304 -24.85 -4.14 26.76
N GLU A 305 -25.56 -4.62 27.78
CA GLU A 305 -25.02 -4.71 29.16
C GLU A 305 -24.51 -3.35 29.69
N GLY A 306 -25.20 -2.26 29.35
CA GLY A 306 -24.84 -0.92 29.81
C GLY A 306 -23.66 -0.27 29.08
N LYS A 307 -23.09 -0.94 28.07
CA LYS A 307 -21.94 -0.44 27.29
C LYS A 307 -22.23 -0.45 25.78
N PHE A 308 -21.53 0.42 25.07
CA PHE A 308 -21.50 0.35 23.61
C PHE A 308 -20.45 -0.66 23.16
N GLN A 309 -20.85 -1.54 22.24
CA GLN A 309 -19.98 -2.51 21.59
C GLN A 309 -19.98 -2.29 20.09
N CYS A 310 -18.82 -2.48 19.46
CA CYS A 310 -18.60 -2.34 18.04
C CYS A 310 -18.30 -3.71 17.42
N GLN A 311 -18.92 -4.02 16.29
CA GLN A 311 -18.56 -5.20 15.50
C GLN A 311 -17.31 -4.87 14.69
N VAL A 312 -16.16 -5.33 15.15
CA VAL A 312 -14.85 -5.03 14.58
C VAL A 312 -14.41 -6.18 13.68
N TYR A 313 -13.96 -5.83 12.48
CA TYR A 313 -13.34 -6.74 11.53
C TYR A 313 -11.83 -6.53 11.63
N PHE A 314 -11.11 -7.55 12.11
CA PHE A 314 -9.66 -7.52 12.23
C PHE A 314 -8.97 -8.08 10.98
N ALA A 315 -7.70 -7.75 10.80
CA ALA A 315 -6.86 -8.45 9.83
C ALA A 315 -6.75 -9.95 10.19
N PRO A 316 -6.63 -10.85 9.20
CA PRO A 316 -6.44 -12.28 9.46
C PRO A 316 -5.29 -12.54 10.43
N PRO A 317 -5.40 -13.52 11.35
CA PRO A 317 -6.43 -14.56 11.41
C PRO A 317 -7.65 -14.23 12.31
N ALA A 318 -7.73 -13.03 12.86
CA ALA A 318 -8.60 -12.72 14.00
C ALA A 318 -10.11 -12.71 13.71
N GLY A 319 -10.52 -12.50 12.46
CA GLY A 319 -11.94 -12.55 12.06
C GLY A 319 -12.76 -11.36 12.56
N VAL A 320 -14.03 -11.63 12.92
CA VAL A 320 -15.03 -10.62 13.32
C VAL A 320 -15.41 -10.79 14.78
N VAL A 321 -15.23 -9.76 15.59
CA VAL A 321 -15.46 -9.81 17.04
C VAL A 321 -16.23 -8.57 17.49
N TRP A 322 -17.02 -8.69 18.56
CA TRP A 322 -17.62 -7.53 19.22
C TRP A 322 -16.67 -7.02 20.29
N GLU A 323 -16.23 -5.77 20.16
CA GLU A 323 -15.34 -5.10 21.11
C GLU A 323 -16.09 -4.02 21.87
N ASP A 324 -15.69 -3.77 23.11
CA ASP A 324 -16.16 -2.58 23.83
C ASP A 324 -15.65 -1.32 23.12
N LEU A 325 -16.51 -0.32 22.98
CA LEU A 325 -16.20 0.93 22.27
C LEU A 325 -14.93 1.61 22.84
N GLU A 326 -14.75 1.55 24.16
CA GLU A 326 -13.61 2.14 24.86
C GLU A 326 -12.26 1.53 24.47
N SER A 327 -12.25 0.24 24.14
CA SER A 327 -11.04 -0.45 23.66
C SER A 327 -10.58 0.04 22.28
N LEU A 328 -11.40 0.81 21.57
CA LEU A 328 -11.13 1.33 20.23
C LEU A 328 -10.66 2.78 20.23
N PHE A 329 -10.30 3.35 21.38
CA PHE A 329 -9.85 4.74 21.49
C PHE A 329 -8.39 4.98 21.08
N SER A 330 -7.76 3.99 20.47
CA SER A 330 -6.52 4.19 19.71
C SER A 330 -6.76 5.06 18.46
N CYS A 331 -5.69 5.65 17.93
CA CYS A 331 -5.76 6.48 16.72
C CYS A 331 -6.42 5.74 15.54
N ASP A 332 -6.13 4.45 15.36
CA ASP A 332 -6.68 3.66 14.26
C ASP A 332 -8.13 3.23 14.51
N GLY A 333 -8.49 2.92 15.77
CA GLY A 333 -9.89 2.66 16.13
C GLY A 333 -10.77 3.89 15.92
N LEU A 334 -10.30 5.10 16.26
CA LEU A 334 -11.02 6.34 16.01
C LEU A 334 -11.18 6.64 14.50
N LYS A 335 -10.17 6.35 13.68
CA LYS A 335 -10.29 6.43 12.22
C LYS A 335 -11.36 5.46 11.71
N ALA A 336 -11.38 4.22 12.19
CA ALA A 336 -12.37 3.22 11.79
C ALA A 336 -13.80 3.64 12.21
N LEU A 337 -13.98 4.18 13.42
CA LEU A 337 -15.25 4.73 13.91
C LEU A 337 -15.74 5.89 13.03
N ARG A 338 -14.85 6.81 12.67
CA ARG A 338 -15.15 7.92 11.76
C ARG A 338 -15.68 7.39 10.42
N VAL A 339 -14.98 6.42 9.82
CA VAL A 339 -15.39 5.81 8.54
C VAL A 339 -16.76 5.14 8.66
N TYR A 340 -17.02 4.45 9.77
CA TYR A 340 -18.35 3.87 10.05
C TYR A 340 -19.46 4.92 10.00
N TYR A 341 -19.34 6.03 10.74
CA TYR A 341 -20.35 7.09 10.73
C TYR A 341 -20.51 7.74 9.36
N GLN A 342 -19.41 8.00 8.65
CA GLN A 342 -19.46 8.56 7.30
C GLN A 342 -20.24 7.65 6.34
N ASN A 343 -20.03 6.35 6.43
CA ASN A 343 -20.76 5.38 5.61
C ASN A 343 -22.23 5.28 6.04
N PHE A 344 -22.50 5.34 7.36
CA PHE A 344 -23.86 5.33 7.89
C PHE A 344 -24.70 6.49 7.34
N PHE A 345 -24.14 7.71 7.30
CA PHE A 345 -24.83 8.91 6.80
C PHE A 345 -24.99 8.95 5.28
N ARG A 346 -24.14 8.23 4.52
CA ARG A 346 -24.22 8.21 3.04
C ARG A 346 -25.43 7.45 2.52
N CYS A 347 -26.00 6.54 3.29
CA CYS A 347 -27.17 5.80 2.84
C CYS A 347 -28.41 6.71 2.95
N THR A 348 -28.95 7.18 1.83
CA THR A 348 -30.06 8.18 1.77
C THR A 348 -31.44 7.61 1.38
N GLY A 349 -31.60 6.28 1.32
CA GLY A 349 -32.90 5.67 1.00
C GLY A 349 -34.00 6.00 2.03
N THR A 350 -35.02 6.72 1.60
CA THR A 350 -36.18 7.17 2.41
C THR A 350 -37.15 6.05 2.78
N LYS A 351 -37.18 4.95 1.99
CA LYS A 351 -38.06 3.78 2.23
C LYS A 351 -37.85 3.09 3.60
N LEU A 352 -36.82 3.46 4.34
CA LEU A 352 -36.50 2.93 5.67
C LEU A 352 -36.27 4.03 6.72
N ALA A 353 -36.81 5.24 6.51
CA ALA A 353 -36.56 6.41 7.36
C ALA A 353 -36.82 6.12 8.85
N SER A 354 -37.98 5.57 9.22
CA SER A 354 -38.32 5.28 10.62
C SER A 354 -37.39 4.24 11.27
N ARG A 355 -36.99 3.20 10.54
CA ARG A 355 -36.03 2.18 11.03
C ARG A 355 -34.65 2.78 11.25
N ARG A 356 -34.23 3.69 10.37
CA ARG A 356 -32.96 4.41 10.48
C ARG A 356 -32.97 5.44 11.58
N LEU A 357 -34.06 6.18 11.74
CA LEU A 357 -34.26 7.13 12.83
C LEU A 357 -34.17 6.42 14.18
N ARG A 358 -34.82 5.26 14.32
CA ARG A 358 -34.70 4.43 15.52
C ARG A 358 -33.25 3.97 15.74
N ARG A 359 -32.57 3.54 14.66
CA ARG A 359 -31.18 3.09 14.74
C ARG A 359 -30.24 4.21 15.14
N ILE A 360 -30.25 5.36 14.49
CA ILE A 360 -29.34 6.47 14.80
C ILE A 360 -29.53 6.98 16.23
N ARG A 361 -30.77 7.03 16.73
CA ARG A 361 -31.07 7.40 18.12
C ARG A 361 -30.56 6.38 19.15
N SER A 362 -30.35 5.13 18.75
CA SER A 362 -29.78 4.08 19.60
C SER A 362 -28.24 4.03 19.58
N LEU A 363 -27.61 4.76 18.68
CA LEU A 363 -26.15 4.84 18.56
C LEU A 363 -25.62 6.00 19.42
N PRO A 364 -24.36 5.94 19.91
CA PRO A 364 -23.74 7.10 20.50
C PRO A 364 -23.53 8.17 19.41
N THR A 365 -23.65 9.45 19.75
CA THR A 365 -23.36 10.51 18.78
C THR A 365 -21.85 10.62 18.56
N PRO A 366 -21.39 11.11 17.38
CA PRO A 366 -19.97 11.38 17.17
C PRO A 366 -19.33 12.20 18.29
N ARG A 367 -20.05 13.21 18.81
CA ARG A 367 -19.62 14.03 19.94
C ARG A 367 -19.50 13.23 21.23
N GLN A 368 -20.42 12.31 21.53
CA GLN A 368 -20.32 11.43 22.70
C GLN A 368 -19.10 10.50 22.59
N VAL A 369 -18.89 9.87 21.41
CA VAL A 369 -17.72 9.02 21.16
C VAL A 369 -16.43 9.81 21.39
N PHE A 370 -16.32 10.99 20.80
CA PHE A 370 -15.12 11.83 20.96
C PHE A 370 -14.91 12.31 22.41
N ALA A 371 -15.98 12.62 23.13
CA ALA A 371 -15.90 12.98 24.55
C ALA A 371 -15.37 11.83 25.41
N MET A 372 -15.83 10.60 25.16
CA MET A 372 -15.33 9.40 25.85
C MET A 372 -13.85 9.13 25.53
N ALA A 373 -13.43 9.33 24.28
CA ALA A 373 -12.04 9.15 23.85
C ALA A 373 -11.09 10.25 24.34
N ARG A 374 -11.60 11.40 24.79
CA ARG A 374 -10.79 12.59 25.09
C ARG A 374 -9.73 12.36 26.17
N GLY A 375 -10.05 11.55 27.19
CA GLY A 375 -9.09 11.19 28.24
C GLY A 375 -7.89 10.43 27.68
N TRP A 376 -8.15 9.48 26.78
CA TRP A 376 -7.13 8.67 26.12
C TRP A 376 -6.25 9.46 25.15
N LEU A 377 -6.80 10.51 24.54
CA LEU A 377 -6.08 11.35 23.59
C LEU A 377 -5.36 12.55 24.23
N ALA A 378 -5.47 12.74 25.55
CA ALA A 378 -4.85 13.87 26.23
C ALA A 378 -3.31 13.95 26.01
N PRO A 379 -2.54 12.85 26.07
CA PRO A 379 -1.11 12.89 25.78
C PRO A 379 -0.81 13.37 24.34
N LEU A 380 -1.62 12.94 23.36
CA LEU A 380 -1.48 13.36 21.96
C LEU A 380 -1.71 14.87 21.78
N ALA A 381 -2.58 15.47 22.60
CA ALA A 381 -2.84 16.91 22.57
C ALA A 381 -1.64 17.73 23.04
N GLU A 382 -0.86 17.20 23.98
CA GLU A 382 0.37 17.81 24.49
C GLU A 382 1.51 17.68 23.49
N GLU A 383 1.71 16.48 22.94
CA GLU A 383 2.79 16.17 22.01
C GLU A 383 2.58 16.82 20.61
N ASN A 384 1.35 16.83 20.10
CA ASN A 384 1.06 17.26 18.74
C ASN A 384 -0.22 18.10 18.62
N LYS A 385 -0.13 19.37 19.04
CA LYS A 385 -1.22 20.35 18.98
C LYS A 385 -1.86 20.50 17.59
N ARG A 386 -1.09 20.34 16.50
CA ARG A 386 -1.62 20.47 15.13
C ARG A 386 -2.50 19.28 14.77
N LEU A 387 -2.02 18.07 15.01
CA LEU A 387 -2.79 16.84 14.79
C LEU A 387 -4.06 16.83 15.65
N TRP A 388 -3.94 17.21 16.93
CA TRP A 388 -5.09 17.31 17.82
C TRP A 388 -6.18 18.25 17.29
N LYS A 389 -5.82 19.46 16.86
CA LYS A 389 -6.77 20.41 16.25
C LYS A 389 -7.45 19.84 15.00
N ALA A 390 -6.71 19.08 14.19
CA ALA A 390 -7.28 18.44 13.00
C ALA A 390 -8.30 17.35 13.38
N ILE A 391 -7.97 16.52 14.37
CA ILE A 391 -8.87 15.48 14.90
C ILE A 391 -10.15 16.13 15.44
N VAL A 392 -10.05 17.13 16.32
CA VAL A 392 -11.21 17.84 16.88
C VAL A 392 -12.12 18.38 15.78
N ARG A 393 -11.54 19.09 14.79
CA ARG A 393 -12.31 19.65 13.66
C ARG A 393 -13.00 18.56 12.84
N ASP A 394 -12.33 17.44 12.61
CA ASP A 394 -12.89 16.31 11.85
C ASP A 394 -14.09 15.69 12.56
N TRP A 395 -14.04 15.56 13.89
CA TRP A 395 -15.14 15.03 14.70
C TRP A 395 -16.29 16.03 14.84
N ASP A 396 -16.00 17.33 14.96
CA ASP A 396 -17.03 18.39 14.93
C ASP A 396 -17.78 18.38 13.59
N ALA A 397 -17.05 18.28 12.47
CA ALA A 397 -17.68 18.18 11.15
C ALA A 397 -18.54 16.91 10.98
N LEU A 398 -18.14 15.81 11.64
CA LEU A 398 -18.91 14.56 11.66
C LEU A 398 -20.19 14.71 12.49
N GLN A 399 -20.13 15.45 13.60
CA GLN A 399 -21.32 15.79 14.40
C GLN A 399 -22.31 16.67 13.61
N THR A 400 -21.84 17.69 12.90
CA THR A 400 -22.72 18.51 12.04
C THR A 400 -23.44 17.65 10.99
N LYS A 401 -22.75 16.65 10.41
CA LYS A 401 -23.37 15.70 9.48
C LYS A 401 -24.38 14.79 10.14
N HIS A 402 -24.09 14.32 11.36
CA HIS A 402 -25.03 13.55 12.15
C HIS A 402 -26.33 14.33 12.37
N ASP A 403 -26.23 15.59 12.79
CA ASP A 403 -27.39 16.43 13.11
C ASP A 403 -28.22 16.75 11.86
N ALA A 404 -27.55 17.06 10.74
CA ALA A 404 -28.22 17.25 9.45
C ALA A 404 -28.93 15.96 8.96
N TYR A 405 -28.30 14.80 9.14
CA TYR A 405 -28.89 13.52 8.76
C TYR A 405 -30.08 13.16 9.65
N LEU A 406 -30.02 13.46 10.95
CA LEU A 406 -31.13 13.27 11.87
C LEU A 406 -32.32 14.14 11.48
N ALA A 407 -32.10 15.44 11.22
CA ALA A 407 -33.15 16.36 10.77
C ALA A 407 -33.81 15.91 9.45
N LEU A 408 -33.00 15.40 8.51
CA LEU A 408 -33.50 14.83 7.25
C LEU A 408 -34.43 13.64 7.48
N LEU A 409 -34.09 12.76 8.43
CA LEU A 409 -34.89 11.58 8.77
C LEU A 409 -36.16 11.92 9.57
N GLU A 410 -36.18 13.04 10.29
CA GLU A 410 -37.34 13.50 11.05
C GLU A 410 -38.36 14.22 10.16
N GLY A 411 -37.92 14.82 9.05
CA GLY A 411 -38.79 15.47 8.07
C GLY A 411 -39.31 14.56 6.93
N ALA A 412 -38.85 13.31 6.86
CA ALA A 412 -39.21 12.32 5.84
C ALA A 412 -40.13 11.24 6.41
#